data_AF-A0A955ZMY2-F1
#
_entry.id   AF-A0A955ZMY2-F1
#
_cell.length_a   1.000
_cell.length_b   1.000
_cell.length_c   1.000
_cell.angle_alpha   90.00
_cell.angle_beta   90.00
_cell.angle_gamma   90.00
#
_symmetry.space_group_name_H-M   'P 1'
#
loop_
_entity.id
_entity.type
_entity.pdbx_description
1 polymer ?
#
loop_
_entity_poly.entity_id
_entity_poly.type
_entity_poly.pdbx_seq_one_letter_code
_entity_poly.pdbx_strand_id
1 'polypeptide(L)'
;AHLERARNDAEDPPTVPACWEEAVRAVVARREDRLGALADELASRTRRRWALPLVDEALASLRVERACEDVVAADPRRRVSAHLRCWGPLVNHTVWLHNDRGQATLANALYRIQLRRAEAAGHPQSIQLMQKNLGCGP
;
A
#
# COMPACT_ATOMS: atom_id res chain seq x y z
N ALA A 1 -24.63 -23.26 -44.72
CA ALA A 1 -24.65 -24.33 -43.72
C ALA A 1 -23.34 -24.50 -42.92
N HIS A 2 -22.18 -24.02 -43.39
CA HIS A 2 -20.89 -24.23 -42.69
C HIS A 2 -20.42 -23.09 -41.77
N LEU A 3 -21.11 -21.93 -41.73
CA LEU A 3 -20.67 -20.74 -40.99
C LEU A 3 -21.37 -20.54 -39.64
N GLU A 4 -22.33 -21.38 -39.26
CA GLU A 4 -23.05 -21.26 -37.97
C GLU A 4 -22.46 -22.13 -36.84
N ARG A 5 -21.49 -23.01 -37.13
CA ARG A 5 -20.89 -23.88 -36.11
C ARG A 5 -19.74 -23.26 -35.32
N ALA A 6 -19.26 -22.07 -35.68
CA ALA A 6 -18.13 -21.43 -35.01
C ALA A 6 -18.54 -20.47 -33.86
N ARG A 7 -19.85 -20.37 -33.52
CA ARG A 7 -20.37 -19.37 -32.57
C ARG A 7 -20.68 -19.93 -31.17
N ASN A 8 -20.55 -21.23 -30.94
CA ASN A 8 -20.98 -21.87 -29.68
C ASN A 8 -19.86 -22.47 -28.82
N ASP A 9 -18.59 -22.26 -29.16
CA ASP A 9 -17.48 -22.64 -28.27
C ASP A 9 -17.16 -21.50 -27.28
N ALA A 10 -18.21 -20.89 -26.72
CA ALA A 10 -18.06 -20.16 -25.47
C ALA A 10 -17.87 -21.22 -24.38
N GLU A 11 -16.63 -21.68 -24.23
CA GLU A 11 -16.22 -22.45 -23.06
C GLU A 11 -16.70 -21.69 -21.83
N ASP A 12 -17.59 -22.32 -21.06
CA ASP A 12 -17.97 -21.82 -19.75
C ASP A 12 -16.67 -21.52 -18.98
N PRO A 13 -16.53 -20.33 -18.36
CA PRO A 13 -15.33 -20.02 -17.62
C PRO A 13 -15.09 -21.12 -16.58
N PRO A 14 -13.85 -21.59 -16.41
CA PRO A 14 -13.54 -22.69 -15.51
C PRO A 14 -14.13 -22.38 -14.13
N THR A 15 -15.00 -23.28 -13.66
CA THR A 15 -15.63 -23.14 -12.35
C THR A 15 -14.55 -23.29 -11.29
N VAL A 16 -14.28 -22.19 -10.59
CA VAL A 16 -13.34 -22.17 -9.48
C VAL A 16 -13.97 -22.97 -8.33
N PRO A 17 -13.31 -24.01 -7.79
CA PRO A 17 -13.83 -24.73 -6.64
C PRO A 17 -14.03 -23.79 -5.44
N ALA A 18 -15.12 -23.94 -4.70
CA ALA A 18 -15.43 -23.08 -3.54
C ALA A 18 -14.27 -23.01 -2.51
N CYS A 19 -13.53 -24.10 -2.34
CA CYS A 19 -12.35 -24.15 -1.47
C CYS A 19 -11.21 -23.22 -1.91
N TRP A 20 -11.11 -22.90 -3.21
CA TRP A 20 -10.13 -21.95 -3.73
C TRP A 20 -10.50 -20.51 -3.37
N GLU A 21 -11.79 -20.14 -3.50
CA GLU A 21 -12.26 -18.81 -3.09
C GLU A 21 -12.06 -18.58 -1.59
N GLU A 22 -12.32 -19.59 -0.77
CA GLU A 22 -12.06 -19.55 0.66
C GLU A 22 -10.57 -19.38 0.96
N ALA A 23 -9.70 -20.11 0.26
CA ALA A 23 -8.25 -19.98 0.41
C ALA A 23 -7.77 -18.57 0.05
N VAL A 24 -8.25 -17.99 -1.06
CA VAL A 24 -7.91 -16.61 -1.46
C VAL A 24 -8.39 -15.62 -0.40
N ARG A 25 -9.63 -15.73 0.08
CA ARG A 25 -10.16 -14.88 1.15
C ARG A 25 -9.29 -14.94 2.42
N ALA A 26 -8.88 -16.15 2.82
CA ALA A 26 -8.03 -16.33 4.00
C ALA A 26 -6.63 -15.71 3.83
N VAL A 27 -6.04 -15.84 2.64
CA VAL A 27 -4.74 -15.22 2.32
C VAL A 27 -4.84 -13.69 2.34
N VAL A 28 -5.89 -13.13 1.73
CA VAL A 28 -6.13 -11.67 1.73
C VAL A 28 -6.29 -11.16 3.17
N ALA A 29 -7.14 -11.80 3.97
CA ALA A 29 -7.37 -11.42 5.36
C ALA A 29 -6.07 -11.42 6.18
N ARG A 30 -5.24 -12.48 6.06
CA ARG A 30 -3.95 -12.54 6.76
C ARG A 30 -2.97 -11.45 6.32
N ARG A 31 -3.01 -11.06 5.04
CA ARG A 31 -2.17 -9.95 4.54
C ARG A 31 -2.69 -8.60 5.04
N GLU A 32 -4.01 -8.41 5.10
CA GLU A 32 -4.63 -7.21 5.68
C GLU A 32 -4.29 -7.08 7.18
N ASP A 33 -4.34 -8.17 7.94
CA ASP A 33 -3.93 -8.20 9.36
C ASP A 33 -2.47 -7.78 9.52
N ARG A 34 -1.58 -8.34 8.68
CA ARG A 34 -0.15 -8.00 8.68
C ARG A 34 0.09 -6.53 8.34
N LEU A 35 -0.59 -6.01 7.31
CA LEU A 35 -0.53 -4.59 6.95
C LEU A 35 -0.95 -3.73 8.14
N GLY A 36 -2.05 -4.10 8.80
CA GLY A 36 -2.54 -3.39 9.97
C GLY A 36 -1.54 -3.36 11.12
N ALA A 37 -0.98 -4.51 11.47
CA ALA A 37 0.01 -4.63 12.55
C ALA A 37 1.25 -3.76 12.30
N LEU A 38 1.82 -3.81 11.08
CA LEU A 38 3.00 -3.03 10.72
C LEU A 38 2.69 -1.52 10.69
N ALA A 39 1.52 -1.13 10.21
CA ALA A 39 1.09 0.27 10.17
C ALA A 39 0.90 0.82 11.60
N ASP A 40 0.33 0.03 12.52
CA ASP A 40 0.14 0.41 13.91
C ASP A 40 1.45 0.48 14.68
N GLU A 41 2.38 -0.44 14.42
CA GLU A 41 3.74 -0.41 14.96
C GLU A 41 4.46 0.88 14.54
N LEU A 42 4.45 1.19 13.24
CA LEU A 42 5.06 2.41 12.72
C LEU A 42 4.43 3.67 13.33
N ALA A 43 3.10 3.71 13.43
CA ALA A 43 2.37 4.83 14.03
C ALA A 43 2.66 4.99 15.52
N SER A 44 2.73 3.89 16.27
CA SER A 44 3.07 3.88 17.69
C SER A 44 4.49 4.42 17.92
N ARG A 45 5.46 3.90 17.16
CA ARG A 45 6.87 4.29 17.26
C ARG A 45 7.08 5.77 16.88
N THR A 46 6.45 6.20 15.79
CA THR A 46 6.49 7.60 15.34
C THR A 46 5.89 8.53 16.38
N ARG A 47 4.73 8.20 16.96
CA ARG A 47 4.11 9.01 18.04
C ARG A 47 4.98 9.12 19.28
N ARG A 48 5.65 8.03 19.66
CA ARG A 48 6.59 7.99 20.79
C ARG A 48 7.94 8.64 20.48
N ARG A 49 8.16 9.07 19.23
CA ARG A 49 9.44 9.62 18.74
C ARG A 49 10.62 8.68 19.00
N TRP A 50 10.38 7.37 18.94
CA TRP A 50 11.41 6.35 19.15
C TRP A 50 12.27 6.20 17.90
N ALA A 51 13.37 6.94 17.92
CA ALA A 51 14.39 6.98 16.88
C ALA A 51 15.14 5.65 16.73
N LEU A 52 15.19 5.16 15.51
CA LEU A 52 16.08 4.11 15.05
C LEU A 52 17.22 4.71 14.21
N PRO A 53 18.29 3.94 13.94
CA PRO A 53 19.22 4.25 12.85
C PRO A 53 18.48 4.48 11.52
N LEU A 54 18.98 5.39 10.68
CA LEU A 54 18.27 5.84 9.46
C LEU A 54 17.89 4.71 8.51
N VAL A 55 18.76 3.71 8.36
CA VAL A 55 18.49 2.53 7.53
C VAL A 55 17.27 1.77 8.06
N ASP A 56 17.17 1.61 9.38
CA ASP A 56 16.05 0.94 10.02
C ASP A 56 14.76 1.75 9.93
N GLU A 57 14.83 3.08 9.93
CA GLU A 57 13.69 3.95 9.66
C GLU A 57 13.13 3.76 8.25
N ALA A 58 14.03 3.73 7.26
CA ALA A 58 13.66 3.46 5.88
C ALA A 58 13.03 2.05 5.76
N LEU A 59 13.65 1.04 6.36
CA LEU A 59 13.14 -0.34 6.33
C LEU A 59 11.78 -0.48 7.01
N ALA A 60 11.53 0.22 8.12
CA ALA A 60 10.23 0.21 8.78
C ALA A 60 9.12 0.74 7.86
N SER A 61 9.37 1.85 7.15
CA SER A 61 8.44 2.39 6.16
C SER A 61 8.23 1.43 4.99
N LEU A 62 9.33 0.90 4.41
CA LEU A 62 9.28 0.00 3.27
C LEU A 62 8.59 -1.33 3.58
N ARG A 63 8.63 -1.81 4.84
CA ARG A 63 7.86 -2.99 5.27
C ARG A 63 6.36 -2.75 5.21
N VAL A 64 5.88 -1.56 5.58
CA VAL A 64 4.46 -1.20 5.46
C VAL A 64 4.07 -1.04 3.99
N GLU A 65 4.90 -0.36 3.19
CA GLU A 65 4.71 -0.24 1.74
C GLU A 65 4.55 -1.62 1.09
N ARG A 66 5.49 -2.53 1.39
CA ARG A 66 5.46 -3.88 0.83
C ARG A 66 4.24 -4.68 1.28
N ALA A 67 3.85 -4.57 2.55
CA ALA A 67 2.64 -5.24 3.04
C ALA A 67 1.38 -4.72 2.33
N CYS A 68 1.33 -3.43 1.97
CA CYS A 68 0.25 -2.87 1.17
C CYS A 68 0.24 -3.47 -0.24
N GLU A 69 1.40 -3.54 -0.90
CA GLU A 69 1.54 -4.17 -2.21
C GLU A 69 1.13 -5.65 -2.18
N ASP A 70 1.50 -6.38 -1.13
CA ASP A 70 1.13 -7.78 -0.96
C ASP A 70 -0.41 -7.96 -0.84
N VAL A 71 -1.12 -7.05 -0.17
CA VAL A 71 -2.60 -7.06 -0.13
C VAL A 71 -3.18 -6.85 -1.53
N VAL A 72 -2.69 -5.85 -2.27
CA VAL A 72 -3.18 -5.53 -3.62
C VAL A 72 -2.85 -6.63 -4.62
N ALA A 73 -1.71 -7.30 -4.47
CA ALA A 73 -1.33 -8.44 -5.29
C ALA A 73 -2.20 -9.68 -5.03
N ALA A 74 -2.73 -9.83 -3.80
CA ALA A 74 -3.66 -10.91 -3.48
C ALA A 74 -5.08 -10.62 -3.97
N ASP A 75 -5.54 -9.37 -3.86
CA ASP A 75 -6.83 -8.92 -4.40
C ASP A 75 -6.76 -7.43 -4.81
N PRO A 76 -6.70 -7.11 -6.12
CA PRO A 76 -6.62 -5.74 -6.61
C PRO A 76 -7.78 -4.83 -6.18
N ARG A 77 -8.95 -5.41 -5.83
CA ARG A 77 -10.11 -4.65 -5.35
C ARG A 77 -9.84 -4.00 -3.98
N ARG A 78 -8.86 -4.51 -3.23
CA ARG A 78 -8.44 -3.99 -1.92
C ARG A 78 -7.52 -2.77 -2.00
N ARG A 79 -7.19 -2.28 -3.20
CA ARG A 79 -6.25 -1.17 -3.36
C ARG A 79 -6.60 0.07 -2.53
N VAL A 80 -7.87 0.48 -2.53
CA VAL A 80 -8.31 1.66 -1.79
C VAL A 80 -8.25 1.40 -0.29
N SER A 81 -8.77 0.26 0.19
CA SER A 81 -8.77 -0.06 1.62
C SER A 81 -7.36 -0.24 2.18
N ALA A 82 -6.47 -0.92 1.44
CA ALA A 82 -5.06 -1.09 1.81
C ALA A 82 -4.32 0.24 1.88
N HIS A 83 -4.54 1.14 0.90
CA HIS A 83 -3.97 2.50 0.94
C HIS A 83 -4.43 3.26 2.17
N LEU A 84 -5.74 3.30 2.44
CA LEU A 84 -6.30 4.01 3.60
C LEU A 84 -5.77 3.47 4.92
N ARG A 85 -5.50 2.16 5.01
CA ARG A 85 -4.98 1.53 6.24
C ARG A 85 -3.59 2.02 6.63
N CYS A 86 -2.73 2.28 5.65
CA CYS A 86 -1.32 2.60 5.87
C CYS A 86 -0.95 4.07 5.61
N TRP A 87 -1.80 4.82 4.91
CA TRP A 87 -1.57 6.21 4.52
C TRP A 87 -1.17 7.09 5.70
N GLY A 88 -2.00 7.18 6.74
CA GLY A 88 -1.75 8.05 7.89
C GLY A 88 -0.43 7.75 8.60
N PRO A 89 -0.18 6.48 9.00
CA PRO A 89 1.09 6.06 9.61
C PRO A 89 2.32 6.43 8.79
N LEU A 90 2.29 6.18 7.49
CA LEU A 90 3.43 6.43 6.59
C LEU A 90 3.68 7.92 6.38
N VAL A 91 2.64 8.73 6.17
CA VAL A 91 2.80 10.17 5.99
C VAL A 91 3.32 10.82 7.27
N ASN A 92 2.74 10.48 8.43
CA ASN A 92 3.18 11.03 9.70
C ASN A 92 4.63 10.67 10.01
N HIS A 93 5.03 9.45 9.66
CA HIS A 93 6.41 9.02 9.78
C HIS A 93 7.35 9.82 8.88
N THR A 94 6.99 10.01 7.61
CA THR A 94 7.79 10.80 6.68
C THR A 94 7.89 12.28 7.09
N VAL A 95 6.79 12.86 7.60
CA VAL A 95 6.78 14.23 8.15
C VAL A 95 7.71 14.32 9.35
N TRP A 96 7.68 13.35 10.26
CA TRP A 96 8.60 13.31 11.40
C TRP A 96 10.07 13.22 10.97
N LEU A 97 10.36 12.36 9.98
CA LEU A 97 11.69 12.23 9.41
C LEU A 97 12.17 13.55 8.78
N HIS A 98 11.28 14.26 8.09
CA HIS A 98 11.60 15.55 7.48
C HIS A 98 11.82 16.63 8.56
N ASN A 99 10.80 16.91 9.36
CA ASN A 99 10.75 18.09 10.23
C ASN A 99 11.59 17.95 11.49
N ASP A 100 11.46 16.82 12.19
CA ASP A 100 12.07 16.68 13.52
C ASP A 100 13.45 16.01 13.46
N ARG A 101 13.67 15.12 12.48
CA ARG A 101 14.94 14.40 12.30
C ARG A 101 15.89 15.07 11.29
N GLY A 102 15.42 16.07 10.54
CA GLY A 102 16.21 16.77 9.52
C GLY A 102 16.63 15.90 8.33
N GLN A 103 15.87 14.86 8.00
CA GLN A 103 16.22 13.86 6.99
C GLN A 103 15.49 14.08 5.67
N ALA A 104 15.61 15.29 5.11
CA ALA A 104 14.87 15.70 3.93
C ALA A 104 15.08 14.76 2.72
N THR A 105 16.30 14.28 2.49
CA THR A 105 16.61 13.35 1.38
C THR A 105 15.82 12.04 1.48
N LEU A 106 15.85 11.40 2.66
CA LEU A 106 15.10 10.17 2.90
C LEU A 106 13.59 10.42 2.84
N ALA A 107 13.12 11.49 3.48
CA ALA A 107 11.71 11.83 3.47
C ALA A 107 11.18 12.06 2.06
N ASN A 108 11.95 12.77 1.21
CA ASN A 108 11.59 13.01 -0.19
C ASN A 108 11.59 11.73 -1.03
N ALA A 109 12.43 10.75 -0.72
CA ALA A 109 12.36 9.43 -1.36
C ALA A 109 11.06 8.70 -0.97
N LEU A 110 10.70 8.71 0.32
CA LEU A 110 9.48 8.08 0.82
C LEU A 110 8.21 8.76 0.29
N TYR A 111 8.16 10.10 0.24
CA TYR A 111 7.01 10.82 -0.34
C TYR A 111 6.76 10.45 -1.80
N ARG A 112 7.82 10.22 -2.61
CA ARG A 112 7.65 9.77 -4.00
C ARG A 112 7.05 8.37 -4.10
N ILE A 113 7.42 7.46 -3.19
CA ILE A 113 6.80 6.13 -3.12
C ILE A 113 5.32 6.26 -2.75
N GLN A 114 5.03 7.04 -1.71
CA GLN A 114 3.67 7.27 -1.22
C GLN A 114 2.77 7.96 -2.25
N LEU A 115 3.32 8.89 -3.05
CA LEU A 115 2.63 9.54 -4.15
C LEU A 115 2.20 8.51 -5.21
N ARG A 116 3.11 7.66 -5.68
CA ARG A 116 2.79 6.62 -6.67
C ARG A 116 1.69 5.69 -6.17
N ARG A 117 1.71 5.33 -4.88
CA ARG A 117 0.64 4.53 -4.28
C ARG A 117 -0.70 5.28 -4.26
N ALA A 118 -0.68 6.56 -3.87
CA ALA A 118 -1.88 7.39 -3.84
C ALA A 118 -2.51 7.57 -5.24
N GLU A 119 -1.67 7.73 -6.27
CA GLU A 119 -2.07 7.78 -7.68
C GLU A 119 -2.70 6.46 -8.12
N ALA A 120 -2.05 5.32 -7.82
CA ALA A 120 -2.58 4.00 -8.14
C ALA A 120 -3.92 3.72 -7.45
N ALA A 121 -4.10 4.22 -6.23
CA ALA A 121 -5.34 4.12 -5.45
C ALA A 121 -6.40 5.15 -5.84
N GLY A 122 -6.08 6.14 -6.69
CA GLY A 122 -7.00 7.20 -7.08
C GLY A 122 -7.45 8.08 -5.92
N HIS A 123 -6.59 8.34 -4.92
CA HIS A 123 -6.94 9.08 -3.71
C HIS A 123 -6.50 10.56 -3.79
N PRO A 124 -7.36 11.50 -4.23
CA PRO A 124 -6.95 12.86 -4.63
C PRO A 124 -6.37 13.67 -3.47
N GLN A 125 -6.93 13.55 -2.27
CA GLN A 125 -6.43 14.24 -1.08
C GLN A 125 -5.00 13.81 -0.73
N SER A 126 -4.69 12.51 -0.91
CA SER A 126 -3.35 12.00 -0.68
C SER A 126 -2.36 12.50 -1.72
N ILE A 127 -2.76 12.50 -2.99
CA ILE A 127 -1.95 13.01 -4.10
C ILE A 127 -1.57 14.47 -3.85
N GLN A 128 -2.57 15.32 -3.56
CA GLN A 128 -2.35 16.74 -3.27
C GLN A 128 -1.41 16.96 -2.07
N LEU A 129 -1.59 16.19 -0.99
CA LEU A 129 -0.71 16.31 0.17
C LEU A 129 0.74 15.92 -0.15
N MET A 130 0.95 14.83 -0.88
CA MET A 130 2.30 14.39 -1.25
C MET A 130 2.98 15.37 -2.21
N GLN A 131 2.24 15.91 -3.18
CA GLN A 131 2.74 16.95 -4.08
C GLN A 131 3.14 18.20 -3.30
N LYS A 132 2.32 18.63 -2.34
CA LYS A 132 2.64 19.76 -1.46
C LYS A 132 3.92 19.49 -0.66
N ASN A 133 4.02 18.34 -0.01
CA ASN A 133 5.19 18.00 0.81
C ASN A 133 6.49 17.88 -0.01
N LEU A 134 6.42 17.40 -1.24
CA LEU A 134 7.56 17.38 -2.16
C LEU A 134 7.94 18.79 -2.66
N GLY A 135 6.98 19.69 -2.76
CA GLY A 135 7.19 21.09 -3.14
C GLY A 135 7.85 21.94 -2.06
N CYS A 136 7.91 21.48 -0.81
CA CYS A 136 8.54 22.20 0.31
C CYS A 136 10.09 22.21 0.29
N GLY A 137 10.73 21.62 -0.73
CA GLY A 137 12.18 21.65 -0.93
C GLY A 137 12.96 20.66 -0.05
N PRO A 138 14.26 20.43 -0.34
CA PRO A 138 15.20 19.90 0.64
C PRO A 138 15.57 20.94 1.71
#